data_AF-K0S7Y2-F1
#
_entry.id   AF-K0S7Y2-F1
#
_cell.length_a   1.000
_cell.length_b   1.000
_cell.length_c   1.000
_cell.angle_alpha   90.00
_cell.angle_beta   90.00
_cell.angle_gamma   90.00
#
_symmetry.space_group_name_H-M   'P 1'
#
loop_
_entity.id
_entity.type
_entity.pdbx_description
1 polymer ?
#
loop_
_entity_poly.entity_id
_entity_poly.type
_entity_poly.pdbx_seq_one_letter_code
_entity_poly.pdbx_strand_id
1 'polypeptide(L)'
;MRFFLHRFIVSIIFRGVVADAAFGQGQEADYLANFDAIEDATYALVKDPSSSEKLPSGLVPTCANRGLSSNSGAPREVTVSGGGTVTSSAVASQCGADSVCIIPMGTTFEVNASIDLGALVVRGNVEWTDSQLFSPDVYLCAGYVAIEGQGQWNMDVQDKNAAIYIKNNGYVHPDLRSRAFGSHAKTASDYPTIDIRGRELVRTWSLLSEPLNGGDSTMTLLHDANLMGWRVGDRVGISSDEPMASGEGEEFTILAISERGTVTLDRPAENDYDVAFVPPREGQTYPALMSPEVVNLSRNIVITGDDYEHIGCDPNLPEVIPAEESSTRGCRCASYRTKCTVGWHSIAMNGGSARIQNTRLERCGQRGIEGKYCLHFHKLGSCPTCLFKGNSIEGSHQRGIIVHGTHLSAVEDNTLWNVRGAGIYI
;
A
#
# COMPACT_ATOMS: atom_id res chain seq x y z
N MET A 1 61.48 3.22 14.51
CA MET A 1 60.28 3.07 15.35
C MET A 1 59.76 4.46 15.73
N ARG A 2 58.77 4.98 15.00
CA ARG A 2 57.76 5.97 15.43
C ARG A 2 56.75 6.08 14.28
N PHE A 3 55.49 5.79 14.62
CA PHE A 3 54.40 5.42 13.73
C PHE A 3 53.81 6.63 12.99
N PHE A 4 53.63 6.50 11.69
CA PHE A 4 52.71 7.31 10.89
C PHE A 4 51.32 6.68 10.99
N LEU A 5 50.37 7.37 11.63
CA LEU A 5 48.96 6.97 11.62
C LEU A 5 48.29 7.65 10.42
N HIS A 6 48.30 6.99 9.26
CA HIS A 6 47.43 7.35 8.14
C HIS A 6 46.00 6.95 8.51
N ARG A 7 45.17 7.94 8.88
CA ARG A 7 43.71 7.77 8.86
C ARG A 7 43.28 7.70 7.40
N PHE A 8 43.05 6.48 6.91
CA PHE A 8 42.22 6.27 5.73
C PHE A 8 40.79 6.63 6.12
N ILE A 9 40.38 7.86 5.84
CA ILE A 9 38.97 8.21 5.71
C ILE A 9 38.55 7.63 4.36
N VAL A 10 37.99 6.43 4.38
CA VAL A 10 37.19 5.96 3.25
C VAL A 10 35.92 6.81 3.27
N SER A 11 35.94 7.91 2.52
CA SER A 11 34.75 8.65 2.18
C SER A 11 33.96 7.77 1.21
N ILE A 12 33.08 6.92 1.75
CA ILE A 12 32.01 6.32 0.95
C ILE A 12 31.00 7.44 0.77
N ILE A 13 31.20 8.23 -0.29
CA ILE A 13 30.19 9.14 -0.79
C ILE A 13 29.13 8.25 -1.45
N PHE A 14 28.15 7.78 -0.67
CA PHE A 14 26.82 7.57 -1.24
C PHE A 14 26.23 8.97 -1.40
N ARG A 15 26.50 9.61 -2.53
CA ARG A 15 25.57 10.60 -3.05
C ARG A 15 24.36 9.78 -3.47
N GLY A 16 23.42 9.61 -2.53
CA GLY A 16 22.09 9.13 -2.86
C GLY A 16 21.60 9.95 -4.04
N VAL A 17 21.15 9.28 -5.08
CA VAL A 17 20.44 9.95 -6.17
C VAL A 17 19.22 10.58 -5.52
N VAL A 18 19.14 11.91 -5.51
CA VAL A 18 17.95 12.63 -5.08
C VAL A 18 16.90 12.34 -6.14
N ALA A 19 16.02 11.36 -5.86
CA ALA A 19 14.88 11.09 -6.70
C ALA A 19 13.88 12.21 -6.47
N ASP A 20 13.80 13.15 -7.42
CA ASP A 20 12.89 14.31 -7.35
C ASP A 20 11.52 13.87 -6.84
N ALA A 21 11.06 14.45 -5.73
CA ALA A 21 9.94 13.91 -4.97
C ALA A 21 8.62 13.96 -5.75
N ALA A 22 8.49 14.90 -6.69
CA ALA A 22 7.27 15.16 -7.44
C ALA A 22 7.55 15.45 -8.92
N PHE A 23 6.79 14.80 -9.80
CA PHE A 23 6.79 15.08 -11.24
C PHE A 23 5.43 15.61 -11.66
N GLY A 24 5.43 16.79 -12.29
CA GLY A 24 4.25 17.35 -12.91
C GLY A 24 3.77 16.51 -14.10
N GLN A 25 2.52 16.73 -14.51
CA GLN A 25 1.87 16.02 -15.61
C GLN A 25 2.66 16.08 -16.94
N GLY A 26 3.39 17.18 -17.20
CA GLY A 26 4.22 17.38 -18.38
C GLY A 26 5.65 16.83 -18.31
N GLN A 27 6.06 16.23 -17.18
CA GLN A 27 7.44 15.79 -16.92
C GLN A 27 7.62 14.28 -17.08
N GLU A 28 6.95 13.67 -18.08
CA GLU A 28 7.05 12.21 -18.29
C GLU A 28 8.49 11.75 -18.53
N ALA A 29 9.28 12.49 -19.31
CA ALA A 29 10.65 12.11 -19.62
C ALA A 29 11.53 12.07 -18.35
N ASP A 30 11.42 13.09 -17.50
CA ASP A 30 12.15 13.18 -16.24
C ASP A 30 11.72 12.08 -15.27
N TYR A 31 10.40 11.84 -15.15
CA TYR A 31 9.85 10.76 -14.34
C TYR A 31 10.39 9.38 -14.77
N LEU A 32 10.40 9.09 -16.07
CA LEU A 32 10.89 7.82 -16.59
C LEU A 32 12.40 7.68 -16.44
N ALA A 33 13.16 8.77 -16.61
CA ALA A 33 14.61 8.77 -16.45
C ALA A 33 15.05 8.54 -15.00
N ASN A 34 14.24 8.96 -14.04
CA ASN A 34 14.50 8.80 -12.60
C ASN A 34 13.77 7.58 -11.99
N PHE A 35 13.03 6.81 -12.78
CA PHE A 35 12.15 5.76 -12.25
C PHE A 35 12.86 4.73 -11.39
N ASP A 36 14.02 4.24 -11.84
CA ASP A 36 14.79 3.25 -11.08
C ASP A 36 15.28 3.85 -9.74
N ALA A 37 15.74 5.11 -9.73
CA ALA A 37 16.14 5.78 -8.50
C ALA A 37 14.94 6.03 -7.55
N ILE A 38 13.77 6.37 -8.10
CA ILE A 38 12.52 6.47 -7.33
C ILE A 38 12.19 5.13 -6.68
N GLU A 39 12.31 4.05 -7.43
CA GLU A 39 12.00 2.69 -7.00
C GLU A 39 13.03 2.10 -6.02
N ASP A 40 14.29 2.53 -6.10
CA ASP A 40 15.34 2.17 -5.16
C ASP A 40 15.22 2.96 -3.85
N ALA A 41 14.78 4.22 -3.92
CA ALA A 41 14.49 5.07 -2.75
C ALA A 41 13.14 4.73 -2.09
N THR A 42 12.21 4.13 -2.83
CA THR A 42 10.93 3.70 -2.28
C THR A 42 11.11 2.36 -1.58
N TYR A 43 10.97 2.38 -0.26
CA TYR A 43 10.94 1.14 0.50
C TYR A 43 9.78 0.25 0.03
N ALA A 44 10.09 -1.01 -0.23
CA ALA A 44 9.09 -2.07 -0.38
C ALA A 44 9.61 -3.34 0.32
N LEU A 45 8.77 -4.03 1.09
CA LEU A 45 9.18 -5.23 1.82
C LEU A 45 9.72 -6.34 0.90
N VAL A 46 9.28 -6.35 -0.36
CA VAL A 46 9.79 -7.27 -1.38
C VAL A 46 11.28 -7.04 -1.68
N LYS A 47 11.78 -5.82 -1.51
CA LYS A 47 13.14 -5.38 -1.89
C LYS A 47 14.13 -5.31 -0.71
N ASP A 48 13.66 -5.31 0.53
CA ASP A 48 14.53 -5.17 1.72
C ASP A 48 14.58 -6.47 2.56
N PRO A 49 15.57 -7.37 2.31
CA PRO A 49 15.76 -8.58 3.11
C PRO A 49 16.32 -8.31 4.53
N SER A 50 16.81 -7.09 4.78
CA SER A 50 17.41 -6.67 6.05
C SER A 50 16.40 -6.03 7.01
N SER A 51 15.20 -5.68 6.53
CA SER A 51 14.17 -5.10 7.37
C SER A 51 13.76 -6.02 8.53
N SER A 52 13.45 -5.39 9.66
CA SER A 52 12.78 -6.00 10.80
C SER A 52 11.38 -6.50 10.46
N GLU A 53 10.71 -5.84 9.50
CA GLU A 53 9.46 -6.29 8.89
C GLU A 53 9.79 -7.23 7.72
N LYS A 54 9.18 -8.41 7.66
CA LYS A 54 9.43 -9.36 6.58
C LYS A 54 8.13 -9.81 5.96
N LEU A 55 8.10 -9.87 4.62
CA LEU A 55 7.03 -10.61 3.96
C LEU A 55 7.05 -12.07 4.41
N PRO A 56 5.88 -12.73 4.45
CA PRO A 56 5.79 -14.14 4.74
C PRO A 56 6.80 -14.98 3.96
N SER A 57 7.50 -15.86 4.69
CA SER A 57 8.54 -16.70 4.09
C SER A 57 8.00 -17.51 2.90
N GLY A 58 8.78 -17.56 1.82
CA GLY A 58 8.37 -18.25 0.59
C GLY A 58 7.50 -17.43 -0.38
N LEU A 59 6.97 -16.27 0.02
CA LEU A 59 6.17 -15.42 -0.90
C LEU A 59 6.98 -15.00 -2.12
N VAL A 60 8.14 -14.38 -1.91
CA VAL A 60 9.00 -13.86 -3.00
C VAL A 60 9.38 -14.96 -4.01
N PRO A 61 9.97 -16.10 -3.61
CA PRO A 61 10.34 -17.14 -4.58
C PRO A 61 9.14 -17.80 -5.28
N THR A 62 7.95 -17.77 -4.67
CA THR A 62 6.73 -18.38 -5.23
C THR A 62 6.02 -17.43 -6.20
N CYS A 63 5.81 -16.18 -5.80
CA CYS A 63 4.85 -15.29 -6.44
C CYS A 63 5.46 -14.10 -7.17
N ALA A 64 6.60 -13.59 -6.70
CA ALA A 64 7.11 -12.31 -7.17
C ALA A 64 7.71 -12.42 -8.57
N ASN A 65 7.29 -11.51 -9.44
CA ASN A 65 7.81 -11.27 -10.78
C ASN A 65 7.93 -12.54 -11.63
N ARG A 66 6.94 -13.43 -11.53
CA ARG A 66 6.90 -14.69 -12.30
C ARG A 66 6.52 -14.49 -13.78
N GLY A 67 6.12 -13.27 -14.14
CA GLY A 67 5.72 -12.89 -15.50
C GLY A 67 4.32 -13.40 -15.87
N LEU A 68 4.00 -13.30 -17.16
CA LEU A 68 2.69 -13.64 -17.69
C LEU A 68 2.38 -15.13 -17.55
N SER A 69 1.14 -15.44 -17.15
CA SER A 69 0.62 -16.80 -17.20
C SER A 69 0.47 -17.26 -18.65
N SER A 70 0.76 -18.54 -18.91
CA SER A 70 0.53 -19.18 -20.22
C SER A 70 -0.92 -19.11 -20.68
N ASN A 71 -1.87 -18.90 -19.75
CA ASN A 71 -3.31 -18.89 -20.01
C ASN A 71 -3.94 -17.48 -20.01
N SER A 72 -3.13 -16.42 -19.91
CA SER A 72 -3.61 -15.04 -19.75
C SER A 72 -4.59 -14.54 -20.84
N GLY A 73 -4.53 -15.09 -22.06
CA GLY A 73 -5.43 -14.71 -23.18
C GLY A 73 -6.73 -15.50 -23.31
N ALA A 74 -6.88 -16.62 -22.60
CA ALA A 74 -8.08 -17.47 -22.61
C ALA A 74 -8.18 -18.20 -21.26
N PRO A 75 -8.51 -17.46 -20.19
CA PRO A 75 -8.38 -17.98 -18.84
C PRO A 75 -9.32 -19.16 -18.61
N ARG A 76 -8.77 -20.28 -18.13
CA ARG A 76 -9.57 -21.39 -17.62
C ARG A 76 -10.22 -20.96 -16.31
N GLU A 77 -11.53 -21.05 -16.22
CA GLU A 77 -12.26 -20.83 -14.96
C GLU A 77 -12.49 -22.16 -14.24
N VAL A 78 -12.27 -22.17 -12.92
CA VAL A 78 -12.52 -23.33 -12.05
C VAL A 78 -13.39 -22.89 -10.89
N THR A 79 -14.60 -23.45 -10.81
CA THR A 79 -15.46 -23.28 -9.64
C THR A 79 -15.12 -24.33 -8.60
N VAL A 80 -14.74 -23.89 -7.40
CA VAL A 80 -14.38 -24.78 -6.29
C VAL A 80 -15.58 -25.63 -5.88
N SER A 81 -15.35 -26.93 -5.79
CA SER A 81 -16.32 -27.93 -5.35
C SER A 81 -16.01 -28.40 -3.92
N GLY A 82 -17.04 -28.87 -3.22
CA GLY A 82 -16.92 -29.40 -1.84
C GLY A 82 -18.09 -28.99 -0.94
N GLY A 83 -18.64 -27.78 -1.12
CA GLY A 83 -19.70 -27.21 -0.28
C GLY A 83 -19.24 -26.93 1.16
N GLY A 84 -19.86 -25.96 1.83
CA GLY A 84 -19.46 -25.62 3.20
C GLY A 84 -18.07 -24.98 3.24
N THR A 85 -17.17 -25.44 4.12
CA THR A 85 -15.83 -24.86 4.28
C THR A 85 -14.75 -25.65 3.55
N VAL A 86 -13.91 -24.98 2.78
CA VAL A 86 -12.76 -25.55 2.06
C VAL A 86 -11.47 -24.86 2.47
N THR A 87 -10.39 -25.63 2.61
CA THR A 87 -9.07 -25.14 3.06
C THR A 87 -8.20 -24.67 1.89
N SER A 88 -7.07 -24.01 2.20
CA SER A 88 -6.10 -23.58 1.19
C SER A 88 -5.57 -24.72 0.32
N SER A 89 -5.30 -25.90 0.91
CA SER A 89 -4.86 -27.08 0.16
C SER A 89 -5.95 -27.65 -0.77
N ALA A 90 -7.22 -27.60 -0.35
CA ALA A 90 -8.35 -28.06 -1.16
C ALA A 90 -8.66 -27.11 -2.33
N VAL A 91 -8.46 -25.80 -2.14
CA VAL A 91 -8.56 -24.80 -3.21
C VAL A 91 -7.38 -24.93 -4.18
N ALA A 92 -6.15 -25.08 -3.65
CA ALA A 92 -4.94 -25.20 -4.46
C ALA A 92 -4.99 -26.44 -5.39
N SER A 93 -5.52 -27.57 -4.92
CA SER A 93 -5.61 -28.80 -5.73
C SER A 93 -6.61 -28.72 -6.89
N GLN A 94 -7.57 -27.78 -6.83
CA GLN A 94 -8.58 -27.59 -7.88
C GLN A 94 -8.19 -26.48 -8.86
N CYS A 95 -7.75 -25.34 -8.34
CA CYS A 95 -7.52 -24.13 -9.13
C CYS A 95 -6.06 -23.98 -9.59
N GLY A 96 -5.09 -24.11 -8.69
CA GLY A 96 -3.68 -23.85 -8.97
C GLY A 96 -3.38 -22.42 -9.49
N ALA A 97 -2.15 -22.23 -9.98
CA ALA A 97 -1.63 -20.94 -10.43
C ALA A 97 -2.02 -20.56 -11.88
N ASP A 98 -2.74 -21.43 -12.59
CA ASP A 98 -3.00 -21.34 -14.03
C ASP A 98 -4.49 -21.20 -14.39
N SER A 99 -5.34 -20.88 -13.42
CA SER A 99 -6.78 -20.67 -13.62
C SER A 99 -7.34 -19.47 -12.84
N VAL A 100 -8.51 -19.00 -13.25
CA VAL A 100 -9.38 -18.14 -12.43
C VAL A 100 -10.14 -19.04 -11.46
N CYS A 101 -9.76 -18.98 -10.20
CA CYS A 101 -10.42 -19.72 -9.14
C CYS A 101 -11.68 -18.99 -8.69
N ILE A 102 -12.84 -19.66 -8.72
CA ILE A 102 -14.12 -19.10 -8.30
C ILE A 102 -14.56 -19.81 -7.02
N ILE A 103 -14.70 -19.05 -5.94
CA ILE A 103 -15.36 -19.51 -4.71
C ILE A 103 -16.86 -19.25 -4.86
N PRO A 104 -17.69 -20.29 -5.08
CA PRO A 104 -19.11 -20.10 -5.35
C PRO A 104 -19.90 -19.75 -4.08
N MET A 105 -21.10 -19.21 -4.27
CA MET A 105 -22.06 -19.00 -3.18
C MET A 105 -22.29 -20.29 -2.38
N GLY A 106 -22.38 -20.19 -1.05
CA GLY A 106 -22.53 -21.34 -0.15
C GLY A 106 -21.23 -22.10 0.15
N THR A 107 -20.08 -21.61 -0.36
CA THR A 107 -18.75 -22.10 -0.01
C THR A 107 -17.97 -21.02 0.74
N THR A 108 -17.31 -21.41 1.83
CA THR A 108 -16.38 -20.59 2.60
C THR A 108 -14.97 -21.11 2.36
N PHE A 109 -14.13 -20.28 1.76
CA PHE A 109 -12.70 -20.54 1.64
C PHE A 109 -11.99 -20.06 2.90
N GLU A 110 -11.52 -21.01 3.72
CA GLU A 110 -10.64 -20.76 4.85
C GLU A 110 -9.17 -20.68 4.39
N VAL A 111 -8.58 -19.50 4.52
CA VAL A 111 -7.15 -19.29 4.25
C VAL A 111 -6.38 -19.70 5.51
N ASN A 112 -5.95 -20.97 5.57
CA ASN A 112 -5.21 -21.54 6.70
C ASN A 112 -3.72 -21.82 6.40
N ALA A 113 -3.31 -21.71 5.14
CA ALA A 113 -1.93 -21.83 4.70
C ALA A 113 -1.68 -20.97 3.46
N SER A 114 -0.41 -20.72 3.16
CA SER A 114 -0.06 -19.90 1.99
C SER A 114 -0.51 -20.56 0.68
N ILE A 115 -0.97 -19.74 -0.26
CA ILE A 115 -1.56 -20.22 -1.51
C ILE A 115 -1.20 -19.32 -2.70
N ASP A 116 -0.93 -19.93 -3.84
CA ASP A 116 -0.71 -19.24 -5.11
C ASP A 116 -1.78 -19.62 -6.14
N LEU A 117 -2.52 -18.63 -6.62
CA LEU A 117 -3.65 -18.77 -7.54
C LEU A 117 -3.42 -17.97 -8.82
N GLY A 118 -3.98 -18.40 -9.95
CA GLY A 118 -3.93 -17.63 -11.20
C GLY A 118 -4.66 -16.29 -11.06
N ALA A 119 -5.94 -16.34 -10.71
CA ALA A 119 -6.73 -15.22 -10.23
C ALA A 119 -7.83 -15.73 -9.28
N LEU A 120 -8.49 -14.85 -8.54
CA LEU A 120 -9.52 -15.22 -7.57
C LEU A 120 -10.79 -14.38 -7.77
N VAL A 121 -11.93 -15.06 -7.86
CA VAL A 121 -13.27 -14.48 -7.82
C VAL A 121 -14.01 -15.07 -6.62
N VAL A 122 -14.52 -14.21 -5.75
CA VAL A 122 -15.22 -14.60 -4.52
C VAL A 122 -16.70 -14.23 -4.65
N ARG A 123 -17.56 -15.25 -4.73
CA ARG A 123 -19.03 -15.13 -4.68
C ARG A 123 -19.63 -15.77 -3.42
N GLY A 124 -18.88 -16.66 -2.78
CA GLY A 124 -19.11 -17.15 -1.43
C GLY A 124 -18.34 -16.33 -0.40
N ASN A 125 -17.67 -16.98 0.54
CA ASN A 125 -16.92 -16.28 1.59
C ASN A 125 -15.43 -16.63 1.53
N VAL A 126 -14.59 -15.69 1.92
CA VAL A 126 -13.21 -15.93 2.33
C VAL A 126 -13.13 -15.58 3.81
N GLU A 127 -12.61 -16.51 4.61
CA GLU A 127 -12.33 -16.32 6.04
C GLU A 127 -10.83 -16.48 6.27
N TRP A 128 -10.22 -15.46 6.87
CA TRP A 128 -8.80 -15.43 7.17
C TRP A 128 -8.58 -14.79 8.54
N THR A 129 -8.54 -15.63 9.58
CA THR A 129 -8.36 -15.18 10.96
C THR A 129 -7.18 -15.87 11.65
N ASP A 130 -6.61 -15.24 12.69
CA ASP A 130 -5.49 -15.82 13.45
C ASP A 130 -5.74 -17.26 13.91
N SER A 131 -6.97 -17.58 14.29
CA SER A 131 -7.38 -18.89 14.79
C SER A 131 -7.23 -20.02 13.75
N GLN A 132 -7.25 -19.67 12.47
CA GLN A 132 -7.18 -20.61 11.34
C GLN A 132 -5.73 -20.84 10.87
N LEU A 133 -4.81 -19.93 11.17
CA LEU A 133 -3.45 -19.99 10.60
C LEU A 133 -2.56 -20.97 11.38
N PHE A 134 -2.00 -21.96 10.69
CA PHE A 134 -1.00 -22.86 11.28
C PHE A 134 0.41 -22.25 11.34
N SER A 135 0.68 -21.26 10.48
CA SER A 135 1.95 -20.54 10.40
C SER A 135 1.81 -19.13 10.98
N PRO A 136 2.86 -18.56 11.60
CA PRO A 136 2.88 -17.15 11.99
C PRO A 136 2.85 -16.19 10.79
N ASP A 137 3.22 -16.67 9.60
CA ASP A 137 3.21 -15.89 8.37
C ASP A 137 2.48 -16.66 7.26
N VAL A 138 1.47 -16.04 6.66
CA VAL A 138 0.65 -16.64 5.58
C VAL A 138 0.46 -15.65 4.44
N TYR A 139 0.44 -16.13 3.20
CA TYR A 139 0.21 -15.27 2.04
C TYR A 139 -0.78 -15.85 1.03
N LEU A 140 -1.47 -14.98 0.30
CA LEU A 140 -2.29 -15.34 -0.85
C LEU A 140 -1.81 -14.53 -2.06
N CYS A 141 -1.47 -15.23 -3.14
CA CYS A 141 -1.07 -14.60 -4.40
C CYS A 141 -2.11 -14.82 -5.48
N ALA A 142 -2.45 -13.78 -6.24
CA ALA A 142 -3.39 -13.84 -7.36
C ALA A 142 -3.12 -12.73 -8.37
N GLY A 143 -3.44 -12.93 -9.65
CA GLY A 143 -3.36 -11.89 -10.68
C GLY A 143 -4.35 -10.74 -10.48
N TYR A 144 -5.52 -11.08 -9.95
CA TYR A 144 -6.48 -10.16 -9.36
C TYR A 144 -7.31 -10.92 -8.32
N VAL A 145 -7.94 -10.18 -7.42
CA VAL A 145 -8.96 -10.68 -6.50
C VAL A 145 -10.21 -9.80 -6.65
N ALA A 146 -11.32 -10.42 -7.04
CA ALA A 146 -12.59 -9.74 -7.23
C ALA A 146 -13.67 -10.35 -6.34
N ILE A 147 -14.26 -9.54 -5.47
CA ILE A 147 -15.40 -9.92 -4.63
C ILE A 147 -16.66 -9.47 -5.36
N GLU A 148 -17.50 -10.41 -5.77
CA GLU A 148 -18.66 -10.19 -6.64
C GLU A 148 -19.96 -10.70 -6.02
N GLY A 149 -21.09 -10.19 -6.51
CA GLY A 149 -22.40 -10.69 -6.11
C GLY A 149 -22.66 -10.49 -4.62
N GLN A 150 -22.80 -11.58 -3.88
CA GLN A 150 -22.95 -11.56 -2.41
C GLN A 150 -21.68 -11.99 -1.69
N GLY A 151 -20.55 -11.97 -2.39
CA GLY A 151 -19.29 -12.45 -1.87
C GLY A 151 -18.78 -11.63 -0.68
N GLN A 152 -18.11 -12.30 0.24
CA GLN A 152 -17.54 -11.67 1.43
C GLN A 152 -16.06 -12.02 1.56
N TRP A 153 -15.23 -11.00 1.81
CA TRP A 153 -13.85 -11.17 2.23
C TRP A 153 -13.73 -10.71 3.67
N ASN A 154 -13.54 -11.65 4.60
CA ASN A 154 -13.41 -11.39 6.02
C ASN A 154 -12.00 -11.80 6.47
N MET A 155 -11.20 -10.81 6.83
CA MET A 155 -9.83 -10.99 7.27
C MET A 155 -9.61 -10.26 8.60
N ASP A 156 -9.27 -11.00 9.64
CA ASP A 156 -9.00 -10.46 10.98
C ASP A 156 -7.74 -11.13 11.55
N VAL A 157 -6.61 -10.48 11.33
CA VAL A 157 -5.28 -10.97 11.69
C VAL A 157 -4.63 -9.92 12.59
N GLN A 158 -4.50 -10.22 13.87
CA GLN A 158 -4.03 -9.31 14.91
C GLN A 158 -2.63 -9.69 15.40
N ASP A 159 -2.37 -10.98 15.57
CA ASP A 159 -1.16 -11.50 16.21
C ASP A 159 -0.14 -12.09 15.23
N LYS A 160 -0.56 -12.36 14.00
CA LYS A 160 0.26 -12.96 12.93
C LYS A 160 0.49 -11.99 11.78
N ASN A 161 1.33 -12.40 10.83
CA ASN A 161 1.58 -11.63 9.62
C ASN A 161 0.85 -12.24 8.43
N ALA A 162 0.32 -11.38 7.57
CA ALA A 162 -0.39 -11.80 6.38
C ALA A 162 -0.05 -10.92 5.18
N ALA A 163 0.04 -11.52 4.00
CA ALA A 163 0.26 -10.78 2.76
C ALA A 163 -0.72 -11.16 1.66
N ILE A 164 -1.37 -10.16 1.06
CA ILE A 164 -2.09 -10.28 -0.20
C ILE A 164 -1.17 -9.78 -1.30
N TYR A 165 -0.83 -10.66 -2.25
CA TYR A 165 0.13 -10.37 -3.30
C TYR A 165 -0.53 -10.37 -4.68
N ILE A 166 -0.57 -9.21 -5.33
CA ILE A 166 -1.18 -9.04 -6.64
C ILE A 166 -0.14 -9.15 -7.76
N LYS A 167 -0.18 -10.27 -8.48
CA LYS A 167 0.77 -10.63 -9.54
C LYS A 167 0.50 -9.88 -10.84
N ASN A 168 1.55 -9.59 -11.60
CA ASN A 168 1.49 -9.18 -13.00
C ASN A 168 1.57 -10.41 -13.91
N ASN A 169 0.52 -11.24 -13.87
CA ASN A 169 0.48 -12.51 -14.61
C ASN A 169 -0.47 -12.47 -15.82
N GLY A 170 -0.90 -11.28 -16.24
CA GLY A 170 -1.73 -11.06 -17.43
C GLY A 170 -3.23 -11.37 -17.26
N TYR A 171 -3.69 -11.85 -16.10
CA TYR A 171 -5.13 -11.97 -15.85
C TYR A 171 -5.78 -10.59 -15.70
N VAL A 172 -6.91 -10.39 -16.36
CA VAL A 172 -7.63 -9.11 -16.37
C VAL A 172 -9.09 -9.35 -16.03
N HIS A 173 -9.55 -8.75 -14.93
CA HIS A 173 -10.98 -8.75 -14.61
C HIS A 173 -11.74 -7.86 -15.62
N PRO A 174 -12.92 -8.27 -16.13
CA PRO A 174 -13.68 -7.48 -17.12
C PRO A 174 -13.90 -6.02 -16.70
N ASP A 175 -14.40 -5.81 -15.48
CA ASP A 175 -14.74 -4.48 -14.94
C ASP A 175 -13.58 -3.85 -14.14
N LEU A 176 -13.07 -4.55 -13.13
CA LEU A 176 -11.99 -4.04 -12.28
C LEU A 176 -10.63 -3.89 -12.99
N ARG A 177 -10.43 -4.56 -14.13
CA ARG A 177 -9.20 -4.55 -14.95
C ARG A 177 -8.03 -5.32 -14.29
N SER A 178 -6.82 -5.08 -14.78
CA SER A 178 -5.61 -5.80 -14.40
C SER A 178 -5.12 -5.42 -13.01
N ARG A 179 -4.56 -6.40 -12.29
CA ARG A 179 -3.92 -6.20 -10.98
C ARG A 179 -4.85 -5.55 -9.95
N ALA A 180 -6.11 -5.97 -9.95
CA ALA A 180 -7.14 -5.43 -9.07
C ALA A 180 -7.29 -6.25 -7.78
N PHE A 181 -7.53 -5.58 -6.67
CA PHE A 181 -8.09 -6.15 -5.45
C PHE A 181 -9.35 -5.35 -5.08
N GLY A 182 -10.55 -5.91 -5.19
CA GLY A 182 -11.73 -5.06 -5.00
C GLY A 182 -13.08 -5.75 -4.99
N SER A 183 -14.08 -5.01 -4.51
CA SER A 183 -15.48 -5.43 -4.52
C SER A 183 -16.24 -4.73 -5.65
N HIS A 184 -17.06 -5.48 -6.38
CA HIS A 184 -17.82 -4.98 -7.53
C HIS A 184 -19.24 -5.52 -7.54
N ALA A 185 -20.20 -4.64 -7.30
CA ALA A 185 -21.61 -4.94 -7.51
C ALA A 185 -21.97 -4.69 -8.99
N LYS A 186 -22.40 -5.75 -9.69
CA LYS A 186 -22.81 -5.68 -11.09
C LYS A 186 -24.28 -5.31 -11.23
N THR A 187 -25.09 -5.68 -10.25
CA THR A 187 -26.53 -5.40 -10.18
C THR A 187 -26.89 -4.74 -8.84
N ALA A 188 -28.04 -4.09 -8.77
CA ALA A 188 -28.51 -3.43 -7.55
C ALA A 188 -28.81 -4.41 -6.38
N SER A 189 -28.91 -5.72 -6.65
CA SER A 189 -29.07 -6.76 -5.63
C SER A 189 -27.75 -7.33 -5.12
N ASP A 190 -26.63 -6.94 -5.72
CA ASP A 190 -25.30 -7.36 -5.27
C ASP A 190 -24.85 -6.49 -4.09
N TYR A 191 -24.16 -7.10 -3.13
CA TYR A 191 -23.63 -6.42 -1.94
C TYR A 191 -22.28 -7.02 -1.53
N PRO A 192 -21.27 -7.05 -2.42
CA PRO A 192 -19.98 -7.64 -2.08
C PRO A 192 -19.26 -6.80 -1.02
N THR A 193 -18.68 -7.48 -0.02
CA THR A 193 -18.05 -6.82 1.12
C THR A 193 -16.60 -7.23 1.29
N ILE A 194 -15.75 -6.25 1.61
CA ILE A 194 -14.39 -6.48 2.10
C ILE A 194 -14.31 -5.95 3.53
N ASP A 195 -13.86 -6.77 4.46
CA ASP A 195 -13.50 -6.39 5.83
C ASP A 195 -12.11 -6.95 6.14
N ILE A 196 -11.12 -6.06 6.29
CA ILE A 196 -9.75 -6.38 6.63
C ILE A 196 -9.38 -5.61 7.89
N ARG A 197 -8.94 -6.32 8.91
CA ARG A 197 -8.50 -5.77 10.19
C ARG A 197 -7.15 -6.34 10.55
N GLY A 198 -6.12 -5.49 10.43
CA GLY A 198 -4.80 -5.73 10.99
C GLY A 198 -4.74 -5.33 12.47
N ARG A 199 -3.56 -5.57 13.06
CA ARG A 199 -3.20 -5.14 14.41
C ARG A 199 -3.47 -3.66 14.61
N GLU A 200 -4.33 -3.33 15.56
CA GLU A 200 -4.67 -1.94 15.83
C GLU A 200 -3.49 -1.14 16.38
N LEU A 201 -3.31 0.08 15.84
CA LEU A 201 -2.56 1.15 16.47
C LEU A 201 -3.55 2.15 17.04
N VAL A 202 -3.40 2.48 18.32
CA VAL A 202 -4.22 3.52 18.97
C VAL A 202 -4.01 4.87 18.28
N ARG A 203 -2.81 5.10 17.76
CA ARG A 203 -2.44 6.29 17.01
C ARG A 203 -1.35 5.96 15.99
N THR A 204 -1.52 6.45 14.77
CA THR A 204 -0.60 6.17 13.66
C THR A 204 0.48 7.23 13.45
N TRP A 205 0.35 8.40 14.08
CA TRP A 205 1.28 9.51 13.93
C TRP A 205 1.33 10.39 15.19
N SER A 206 2.47 11.05 15.40
CA SER A 206 2.70 12.06 16.43
C SER A 206 3.50 13.23 15.84
N LEU A 207 3.84 14.21 16.67
CA LEU A 207 4.83 15.23 16.35
C LEU A 207 6.09 15.02 17.19
N LEU A 208 7.24 15.49 16.70
CA LEU A 208 8.43 15.66 17.54
C LEU A 208 8.12 16.62 18.70
N SER A 209 8.51 16.25 19.92
CA SER A 209 8.38 17.13 21.08
C SER A 209 9.57 18.06 21.30
N GLU A 210 10.72 17.71 20.74
CA GLU A 210 11.96 18.49 20.76
C GLU A 210 12.69 18.35 19.40
N PRO A 211 13.56 19.30 19.04
CA PRO A 211 14.35 19.19 17.81
C PRO A 211 15.19 17.91 17.78
N LEU A 212 15.32 17.31 16.60
CA LEU A 212 16.23 16.19 16.35
C LEU A 212 17.34 16.71 15.43
N ASN A 213 18.58 16.76 15.93
CA ASN A 213 19.69 17.29 15.13
C ASN A 213 20.37 16.17 14.33
N GLY A 214 20.99 16.53 13.21
CA GLY A 214 21.86 15.64 12.45
C GLY A 214 22.94 15.04 13.35
N GLY A 215 23.02 13.71 13.36
CA GLY A 215 23.91 12.93 14.24
C GLY A 215 23.24 12.39 15.52
N ASP A 216 22.04 12.85 15.88
CA ASP A 216 21.27 12.30 16.99
C ASP A 216 20.65 10.94 16.61
N SER A 217 20.58 9.99 17.55
CA SER A 217 19.97 8.65 17.33
C SER A 217 18.80 8.37 18.28
N THR A 218 18.27 9.42 18.89
CA THR A 218 17.12 9.34 19.79
C THR A 218 16.21 10.53 19.57
N MET A 219 14.90 10.28 19.57
CA MET A 219 13.89 11.33 19.49
C MET A 219 12.87 11.21 20.61
N THR A 220 12.16 12.30 20.89
CA THR A 220 10.98 12.28 21.75
C THR A 220 9.76 12.79 20.98
N LEU A 221 8.61 12.24 21.33
CA LEU A 221 7.34 12.50 20.67
C LEU A 221 6.36 13.15 21.65
N LEU A 222 5.44 13.97 21.14
CA LEU A 222 4.36 14.53 21.96
C LEU A 222 3.46 13.46 22.60
N HIS A 223 3.37 12.27 22.00
CA HIS A 223 2.62 11.14 22.51
C HIS A 223 3.57 9.97 22.81
N ASP A 224 3.30 9.23 23.88
CA ASP A 224 4.09 8.05 24.24
C ASP A 224 3.91 6.93 23.21
N ALA A 225 5.01 6.50 22.59
CA ALA A 225 5.00 5.49 21.54
C ALA A 225 4.43 4.13 21.98
N ASN A 226 4.62 3.72 23.24
CA ASN A 226 4.03 2.49 23.76
C ASN A 226 2.49 2.62 23.86
N LEU A 227 2.00 3.76 24.34
CA LEU A 227 0.56 4.02 24.44
C LEU A 227 -0.12 4.17 23.08
N MET A 228 0.62 4.63 22.06
CA MET A 228 0.16 4.64 20.68
C MET A 228 0.07 3.24 20.06
N GLY A 229 0.68 2.24 20.70
CA GLY A 229 0.78 0.87 20.20
C GLY A 229 1.95 0.61 19.25
N TRP A 230 2.92 1.53 19.18
CA TRP A 230 4.15 1.33 18.39
C TRP A 230 5.07 0.34 19.12
N ARG A 231 5.93 -0.35 18.38
CA ARG A 231 6.80 -1.40 18.91
C ARG A 231 8.22 -1.26 18.42
N VAL A 232 9.15 -1.85 19.16
CA VAL A 232 10.51 -2.08 18.67
C VAL A 232 10.45 -2.92 17.40
N GLY A 233 11.19 -2.49 16.38
CA GLY A 233 11.16 -3.05 15.04
C GLY A 233 10.19 -2.37 14.09
N ASP A 234 9.28 -1.50 14.56
CA ASP A 234 8.45 -0.69 13.68
C ASP A 234 9.32 0.36 12.94
N ARG A 235 8.98 0.62 11.69
CA ARG A 235 9.46 1.73 10.87
C ARG A 235 8.66 2.99 11.13
N VAL A 236 9.38 4.11 11.18
CA VAL A 236 8.82 5.45 11.30
C VAL A 236 9.39 6.37 10.23
N GLY A 237 8.57 7.27 9.71
CA GLY A 237 8.99 8.36 8.85
C GLY A 237 8.88 9.68 9.59
N ILE A 238 9.90 10.53 9.49
CA ILE A 238 9.89 11.91 9.98
C ILE A 238 9.75 12.82 8.77
N SER A 239 8.69 13.62 8.72
CA SER A 239 8.47 14.57 7.63
C SER A 239 9.52 15.67 7.64
N SER A 240 9.84 16.21 6.47
CA SER A 240 10.63 17.44 6.40
C SER A 240 9.86 18.62 7.01
N ASP A 241 10.60 19.54 7.63
CA ASP A 241 10.16 20.86 8.08
C ASP A 241 10.44 21.98 7.06
N GLU A 242 10.99 21.63 5.89
CA GLU A 242 11.33 22.60 4.86
C GLU A 242 10.08 23.21 4.18
N PRO A 243 10.10 24.51 3.87
CA PRO A 243 8.95 25.18 3.26
C PRO A 243 8.53 24.57 1.93
N MET A 244 7.22 24.61 1.64
CA MET A 244 6.66 24.19 0.34
C MET A 244 6.96 22.74 -0.04
N ALA A 245 7.24 21.87 0.94
CA ALA A 245 7.60 20.47 0.73
C ALA A 245 8.83 20.31 -0.18
N SER A 246 9.83 21.20 -0.04
CA SER A 246 11.07 21.14 -0.80
C SER A 246 12.17 20.28 -0.17
N GLY A 247 11.98 19.85 1.08
CA GLY A 247 12.93 18.99 1.77
C GLY A 247 12.53 17.53 1.76
N GLU A 248 13.42 16.70 2.25
CA GLU A 248 13.28 15.24 2.28
C GLU A 248 13.04 14.78 3.71
N GLY A 249 12.07 13.87 3.87
CA GLY A 249 11.90 13.17 5.15
C GLY A 249 12.91 12.04 5.30
N GLU A 250 13.06 11.55 6.54
CA GLU A 250 13.89 10.38 6.80
C GLU A 250 13.08 9.25 7.43
N GLU A 251 13.50 8.03 7.11
CA GLU A 251 12.95 6.80 7.66
C GLU A 251 13.93 6.17 8.65
N PHE A 252 13.38 5.61 9.72
CA PHE A 252 14.14 4.93 10.76
C PHE A 252 13.41 3.67 11.22
N THR A 253 14.18 2.74 11.79
CA THR A 253 13.64 1.61 12.55
C THR A 253 13.76 1.89 14.05
N ILE A 254 12.70 1.64 14.82
CA ILE A 254 12.72 1.77 16.27
C ILE A 254 13.54 0.63 16.88
N LEU A 255 14.67 0.94 17.52
CA LEU A 255 15.47 -0.04 18.26
C LEU A 255 15.05 -0.22 19.72
N ALA A 256 14.55 0.85 20.34
CA ALA A 256 14.08 0.82 21.72
C ALA A 256 13.08 1.94 21.98
N ILE A 257 12.16 1.69 22.93
CA ILE A 257 11.28 2.72 23.50
C ILE A 257 11.49 2.68 25.02
N SER A 258 11.98 3.76 25.60
CA SER A 258 12.22 3.83 27.04
C SER A 258 10.91 3.96 27.83
N GLU A 259 10.94 3.69 29.13
CA GLU A 259 9.78 3.93 30.03
C GLU A 259 9.33 5.40 30.05
N ARG A 260 10.20 6.34 29.64
CA ARG A 260 9.89 7.77 29.54
C ARG A 260 9.43 8.19 28.13
N GLY A 261 9.23 7.24 27.22
CA GLY A 261 8.77 7.51 25.86
C GLY A 261 9.85 7.95 24.86
N THR A 262 11.13 7.94 25.25
CA THR A 262 12.24 8.21 24.31
C THR A 262 12.38 7.06 23.33
N VAL A 263 12.43 7.37 22.04
CA VAL A 263 12.57 6.40 20.95
C VAL A 263 14.02 6.40 20.48
N THR A 264 14.66 5.23 20.45
CA THR A 264 16.00 5.02 19.87
C THR A 264 15.88 4.57 18.42
N LEU A 265 16.65 5.22 17.54
CA LEU A 265 16.69 5.00 16.10
C LEU A 265 17.82 4.03 15.72
N ASP A 266 17.69 3.34 14.59
CA ASP A 266 18.66 2.39 14.07
C ASP A 266 19.93 3.01 13.50
N ARG A 267 19.85 4.30 13.15
CA ARG A 267 20.97 5.12 12.71
C ARG A 267 20.81 6.56 13.21
N PRO A 268 21.90 7.34 13.25
CA PRO A 268 21.80 8.78 13.42
C PRO A 268 20.98 9.45 12.31
N ALA A 269 20.24 10.50 12.65
CA ALA A 269 19.58 11.37 11.68
C ALA A 269 20.61 12.04 10.78
N GLU A 270 20.29 12.17 9.49
CA GLU A 270 21.13 12.87 8.52
C GLU A 270 20.81 14.36 8.48
N ASN A 271 19.53 14.70 8.65
CA ASN A 271 19.02 16.07 8.63
C ASN A 271 18.74 16.60 10.05
N ASP A 272 18.69 17.92 10.17
CA ASP A 272 18.11 18.61 11.31
C ASP A 272 16.58 18.70 11.13
N TYR A 273 15.85 18.55 12.23
CA TYR A 273 14.40 18.64 12.30
C TYR A 273 14.02 19.60 13.42
N ASP A 274 13.58 20.80 13.07
CA ASP A 274 13.28 21.88 13.99
C ASP A 274 11.87 21.76 14.59
N VAL A 275 11.77 22.11 15.88
CA VAL A 275 10.49 22.27 16.58
C VAL A 275 10.36 23.72 17.03
N ALA A 276 9.37 24.43 16.49
CA ALA A 276 9.19 25.85 16.71
C ALA A 276 7.76 26.21 17.17
N PHE A 277 7.67 26.97 18.25
CA PHE A 277 6.44 27.66 18.63
C PHE A 277 6.36 29.00 17.90
N VAL A 278 5.34 29.15 17.05
CA VAL A 278 5.08 30.37 16.30
C VAL A 278 4.05 31.21 17.05
N PRO A 279 4.40 32.42 17.50
CA PRO A 279 3.44 33.31 18.13
C PRO A 279 2.35 33.75 17.12
N PRO A 280 1.15 34.12 17.60
CA PRO A 280 0.10 34.62 16.73
C PRO A 280 0.58 35.84 15.92
N ARG A 281 0.24 35.89 14.61
CA ARG A 281 0.45 37.10 13.81
C ARG A 281 -0.51 38.21 14.25
N GLU A 282 -0.23 39.46 13.86
CA GLU A 282 -1.13 40.59 14.15
C GLU A 282 -2.56 40.29 13.65
N GLY A 283 -3.54 40.37 14.54
CA GLY A 283 -4.94 39.99 14.26
C GLY A 283 -5.28 38.50 14.49
N GLN A 284 -4.32 37.65 14.86
CA GLN A 284 -4.55 36.27 15.29
C GLN A 284 -4.43 36.16 16.81
N THR A 285 -5.15 35.20 17.41
CA THR A 285 -5.17 34.98 18.87
C THR A 285 -4.55 33.65 19.31
N TYR A 286 -4.15 32.79 18.37
CA TYR A 286 -3.71 31.44 18.68
C TYR A 286 -2.27 31.22 18.22
N PRO A 287 -1.39 30.68 19.09
CA PRO A 287 -0.07 30.22 18.66
C PRO A 287 -0.20 28.97 17.79
N ALA A 288 0.83 28.69 17.00
CA ALA A 288 0.97 27.43 16.26
C ALA A 288 2.24 26.69 16.70
N LEU A 289 2.17 25.37 16.76
CA LEU A 289 3.36 24.53 16.84
C LEU A 289 3.72 24.08 15.43
N MET A 290 4.89 24.46 14.95
CA MET A 290 5.51 23.87 13.76
C MET A 290 6.45 22.78 14.27
N SER A 291 6.10 21.54 14.01
CA SER A 291 6.90 20.37 14.38
C SER A 291 6.69 19.31 13.30
N PRO A 292 7.75 18.62 12.86
CA PRO A 292 7.65 17.49 11.96
C PRO A 292 6.65 16.43 12.44
N GLU A 293 5.83 15.96 11.50
CA GLU A 293 5.05 14.76 11.71
C GLU A 293 5.96 13.53 11.73
N VAL A 294 5.78 12.70 12.76
CA VAL A 294 6.39 11.38 12.83
C VAL A 294 5.29 10.35 12.65
N VAL A 295 5.39 9.55 11.60
CA VAL A 295 4.36 8.59 11.20
C VAL A 295 4.87 7.15 11.35
N ASN A 296 4.02 6.23 11.80
CA ASN A 296 4.33 4.80 11.83
C ASN A 296 3.92 4.15 10.51
N LEU A 297 4.87 3.47 9.87
CA LEU A 297 4.74 2.88 8.55
C LEU A 297 4.46 1.36 8.58
N SER A 298 4.53 0.73 9.76
CA SER A 298 4.51 -0.73 9.93
C SER A 298 3.12 -1.30 10.16
N ARG A 299 2.72 -2.32 9.41
CA ARG A 299 1.50 -3.11 9.70
C ARG A 299 1.77 -4.60 9.47
N ASN A 300 1.05 -5.46 10.20
CA ASN A 300 1.20 -6.91 10.09
C ASN A 300 0.49 -7.49 8.85
N ILE A 301 -0.54 -6.80 8.34
CA ILE A 301 -1.16 -7.12 7.05
C ILE A 301 -0.58 -6.20 5.98
N VAL A 302 -0.07 -6.81 4.90
CA VAL A 302 0.49 -6.11 3.75
C VAL A 302 -0.28 -6.48 2.49
N ILE A 303 -0.69 -5.48 1.71
CA ILE A 303 -1.15 -5.66 0.33
C ILE A 303 -0.09 -5.06 -0.60
N THR A 304 0.51 -5.92 -1.41
CA THR A 304 1.62 -5.57 -2.31
C THR A 304 1.47 -6.34 -3.62
N GLY A 305 2.43 -6.24 -4.51
CA GLY A 305 2.40 -6.96 -5.78
C GLY A 305 3.74 -6.97 -6.51
N ASP A 306 3.69 -7.43 -7.76
CA ASP A 306 4.85 -7.41 -8.67
C ASP A 306 5.40 -5.99 -8.87
N ASP A 307 6.60 -5.90 -9.45
CA ASP A 307 7.17 -4.63 -9.85
C ASP A 307 6.21 -3.84 -10.76
N TYR A 308 6.35 -2.51 -10.71
CA TYR A 308 5.63 -1.64 -11.62
C TYR A 308 6.05 -1.93 -13.07
N GLU A 309 5.08 -1.92 -13.97
CA GLU A 309 5.32 -2.10 -15.40
C GLU A 309 5.05 -0.79 -16.15
N HIS A 310 5.98 -0.39 -17.01
CA HIS A 310 5.72 0.67 -17.97
C HIS A 310 5.08 0.12 -19.24
N ILE A 311 3.82 0.49 -19.49
CA ILE A 311 3.11 0.09 -20.72
C ILE A 311 2.94 1.27 -21.65
N GLY A 312 3.05 1.02 -22.95
CA GLY A 312 2.77 2.00 -23.99
C GLY A 312 1.28 2.39 -24.01
N CYS A 313 1.00 3.61 -24.43
CA CYS A 313 -0.36 4.10 -24.56
C CYS A 313 -1.05 3.60 -25.84
N ASP A 314 -2.39 3.55 -25.81
CA ASP A 314 -3.26 3.28 -26.95
C ASP A 314 -4.12 4.52 -27.24
N PRO A 315 -4.01 5.14 -28.43
CA PRO A 315 -4.79 6.32 -28.79
C PRO A 315 -6.28 6.02 -29.02
N ASN A 316 -6.65 4.74 -29.16
CA ASN A 316 -8.02 4.32 -29.45
C ASN A 316 -8.88 4.07 -28.20
N LEU A 317 -8.28 4.08 -27.00
CA LEU A 317 -9.04 3.92 -25.76
C LEU A 317 -9.94 5.14 -25.53
N PRO A 318 -11.21 4.98 -25.14
CA PRO A 318 -12.12 6.10 -24.96
C PRO A 318 -11.71 6.99 -23.78
N GLU A 319 -12.04 8.28 -23.88
CA GLU A 319 -11.94 9.22 -22.75
C GLU A 319 -13.06 8.98 -21.75
N VAL A 320 -12.76 9.13 -20.45
CA VAL A 320 -13.80 9.13 -19.41
C VAL A 320 -14.53 10.46 -19.41
N ILE A 321 -13.77 11.55 -19.42
CA ILE A 321 -14.26 12.93 -19.50
C ILE A 321 -13.55 13.61 -20.69
N PRO A 322 -14.30 14.26 -21.60
CA PRO A 322 -13.69 14.97 -22.71
C PRO A 322 -12.61 15.96 -22.25
N ALA A 323 -11.45 15.92 -22.91
CA ALA A 323 -10.27 16.74 -22.64
C ALA A 323 -9.44 16.38 -21.39
N GLU A 324 -9.79 15.34 -20.62
CA GLU A 324 -8.90 14.81 -19.56
C GLU A 324 -7.82 13.87 -20.11
N GLU A 325 -7.97 13.40 -21.36
CA GLU A 325 -7.02 12.52 -22.05
C GLU A 325 -6.69 11.22 -21.25
N SER A 326 -7.63 10.77 -20.41
CA SER A 326 -7.54 9.62 -19.51
C SER A 326 -8.59 8.55 -19.85
N SER A 327 -8.33 7.29 -19.43
CA SER A 327 -9.28 6.20 -19.60
C SER A 327 -9.30 5.29 -18.38
N THR A 328 -10.47 4.75 -18.03
CA THR A 328 -10.60 3.66 -17.04
C THR A 328 -10.28 2.29 -17.65
N ARG A 329 -10.24 2.17 -18.99
CA ARG A 329 -10.06 0.88 -19.70
C ARG A 329 -8.61 0.44 -19.80
N GLY A 330 -7.67 1.38 -19.64
CA GLY A 330 -6.24 1.12 -19.75
C GLY A 330 -5.46 2.41 -20.05
N CYS A 331 -4.26 2.25 -20.58
CA CYS A 331 -3.36 3.36 -20.84
C CYS A 331 -3.74 4.15 -22.10
N ARG A 332 -4.54 5.21 -21.99
CA ARG A 332 -4.84 6.11 -23.12
C ARG A 332 -3.65 7.02 -23.44
N CYS A 333 -3.42 7.33 -24.71
CA CYS A 333 -2.42 8.36 -25.08
C CYS A 333 -2.92 9.77 -24.72
N ALA A 334 -2.03 10.59 -24.17
CA ALA A 334 -2.31 11.99 -23.89
C ALA A 334 -1.22 12.88 -24.50
N SER A 335 -1.53 14.15 -24.72
CA SER A 335 -0.63 15.17 -25.27
C SER A 335 0.70 15.32 -24.50
N TYR A 336 0.71 14.94 -23.22
CA TYR A 336 1.85 15.02 -22.30
C TYR A 336 2.38 13.65 -21.84
N ARG A 337 1.81 12.54 -22.33
CA ARG A 337 2.11 11.20 -21.79
C ARG A 337 1.93 10.07 -22.81
N THR A 338 2.98 9.28 -22.97
CA THR A 338 3.06 8.14 -23.89
C THR A 338 3.14 6.79 -23.19
N LYS A 339 3.41 6.77 -21.87
CA LYS A 339 3.47 5.55 -21.07
C LYS A 339 2.66 5.65 -19.77
N CYS A 340 2.10 4.53 -19.34
CA CYS A 340 1.56 4.38 -17.98
C CYS A 340 2.56 3.60 -17.13
N THR A 341 2.52 3.82 -15.83
CA THR A 341 3.21 2.98 -14.85
C THR A 341 2.15 2.18 -14.11
N VAL A 342 2.23 0.86 -14.13
CA VAL A 342 1.13 -0.02 -13.71
C VAL A 342 1.57 -0.83 -12.50
N GLY A 343 1.07 -0.47 -11.32
CA GLY A 343 1.10 -1.29 -10.11
C GLY A 343 -0.23 -2.03 -9.91
N TRP A 344 -0.42 -2.60 -8.73
CA TRP A 344 -1.74 -3.09 -8.34
C TRP A 344 -2.65 -1.93 -7.91
N HIS A 345 -3.95 -2.15 -7.85
CA HIS A 345 -4.87 -1.14 -7.34
C HIS A 345 -6.01 -1.79 -6.57
N SER A 346 -6.65 -1.02 -5.67
CA SER A 346 -7.91 -1.43 -5.07
C SER A 346 -9.07 -0.54 -5.50
N ILE A 347 -10.28 -1.08 -5.37
CA ILE A 347 -11.52 -0.35 -5.60
C ILE A 347 -12.71 -1.09 -4.97
N ALA A 348 -13.59 -0.37 -4.29
CA ALA A 348 -14.96 -0.79 -4.05
C ALA A 348 -15.86 -0.01 -5.01
N MET A 349 -16.62 -0.72 -5.84
CA MET A 349 -17.28 -0.15 -7.02
C MET A 349 -18.78 -0.49 -7.06
N ASN A 350 -19.60 0.48 -7.52
CA ASN A 350 -21.00 0.30 -7.95
C ASN A 350 -21.95 -0.32 -6.90
N GLY A 351 -21.75 -0.05 -5.61
CA GLY A 351 -22.57 -0.62 -4.51
C GLY A 351 -21.88 -1.76 -3.76
N GLY A 352 -20.66 -2.14 -4.16
CA GLY A 352 -19.76 -2.87 -3.27
C GLY A 352 -19.35 -2.03 -2.06
N SER A 353 -18.72 -2.65 -1.07
CA SER A 353 -18.19 -1.95 0.11
C SER A 353 -16.81 -2.44 0.49
N ALA A 354 -16.08 -1.63 1.24
CA ALA A 354 -14.83 -2.05 1.86
C ALA A 354 -14.59 -1.36 3.21
N ARG A 355 -14.06 -2.13 4.14
CA ARG A 355 -13.48 -1.73 5.41
C ARG A 355 -12.06 -2.27 5.41
N ILE A 356 -11.07 -1.39 5.27
CA ILE A 356 -9.66 -1.77 5.27
C ILE A 356 -8.99 -1.00 6.40
N GLN A 357 -8.53 -1.74 7.40
CA GLN A 357 -8.07 -1.20 8.67
C GLN A 357 -6.68 -1.72 9.00
N ASN A 358 -5.80 -0.83 9.46
CA ASN A 358 -4.46 -1.17 9.95
C ASN A 358 -3.66 -2.05 8.98
N THR A 359 -3.76 -1.73 7.69
CA THR A 359 -3.11 -2.48 6.61
C THR A 359 -2.07 -1.61 5.93
N ARG A 360 -0.96 -2.21 5.52
CA ARG A 360 0.09 -1.57 4.75
C ARG A 360 -0.11 -1.84 3.27
N LEU A 361 -0.02 -0.81 2.44
CA LEU A 361 -0.19 -0.85 1.00
C LEU A 361 1.05 -0.26 0.34
N GLU A 362 1.71 -1.06 -0.48
CA GLU A 362 2.89 -0.63 -1.25
C GLU A 362 2.79 -1.15 -2.69
N ARG A 363 3.55 -0.57 -3.63
CA ARG A 363 3.53 -0.95 -5.06
C ARG A 363 2.16 -0.80 -5.74
N CYS A 364 1.36 0.14 -5.24
CA CYS A 364 -0.01 0.39 -5.68
C CYS A 364 -0.17 1.69 -6.48
N GLY A 365 -1.23 1.75 -7.27
CA GLY A 365 -1.54 2.87 -8.15
C GLY A 365 -1.06 2.64 -9.57
N GLN A 366 -1.83 3.14 -10.55
CA GLN A 366 -1.46 3.08 -11.96
C GLN A 366 -1.41 4.49 -12.55
N ARG A 367 -0.20 5.04 -12.71
CA ARG A 367 0.02 6.37 -13.27
C ARG A 367 -0.56 6.43 -14.67
N GLY A 368 -1.48 7.36 -14.90
CA GLY A 368 -2.09 7.59 -16.20
C GLY A 368 -3.28 6.69 -16.54
N ILE A 369 -3.69 5.77 -15.65
CA ILE A 369 -4.94 5.01 -15.79
C ILE A 369 -5.91 5.49 -14.73
N GLU A 370 -7.08 5.93 -15.17
CA GLU A 370 -8.04 6.58 -14.29
C GLU A 370 -8.74 5.57 -13.37
N GLY A 371 -8.93 5.94 -12.10
CA GLY A 371 -9.64 5.10 -11.12
C GLY A 371 -8.82 3.95 -10.54
N LYS A 372 -7.50 3.91 -10.81
CA LYS A 372 -6.58 2.85 -10.39
C LYS A 372 -5.64 3.37 -9.30
N TYR A 373 -6.15 3.34 -8.06
CA TYR A 373 -5.52 3.93 -6.88
C TYR A 373 -5.22 2.88 -5.80
N CYS A 374 -4.47 3.24 -4.76
CA CYS A 374 -4.20 2.33 -3.65
C CYS A 374 -5.47 2.01 -2.86
N LEU A 375 -6.27 3.01 -2.50
CA LEU A 375 -7.59 2.86 -1.88
C LEU A 375 -8.63 3.73 -2.61
N HIS A 376 -9.76 3.14 -3.01
CA HIS A 376 -10.76 3.84 -3.82
C HIS A 376 -12.19 3.41 -3.50
N PHE A 377 -13.01 4.33 -3.01
CA PHE A 377 -14.46 4.21 -3.02
C PHE A 377 -15.02 4.86 -4.29
N HIS A 378 -15.58 4.05 -5.19
CA HIS A 378 -16.04 4.51 -6.49
C HIS A 378 -17.57 4.45 -6.64
N LYS A 379 -18.19 5.61 -6.50
CA LYS A 379 -19.60 5.89 -6.76
C LYS A 379 -20.53 4.94 -5.98
N LEU A 380 -20.24 4.75 -4.70
CA LEU A 380 -21.02 3.84 -3.85
C LEU A 380 -22.36 4.44 -3.39
N GLY A 381 -22.57 5.74 -3.57
CA GLY A 381 -23.71 6.43 -2.98
C GLY A 381 -23.55 6.49 -1.46
N SER A 382 -24.57 6.11 -0.69
CA SER A 382 -24.49 6.08 0.78
C SER A 382 -23.81 4.79 1.26
N CYS A 383 -22.66 4.92 1.93
CA CYS A 383 -21.96 3.78 2.53
C CYS A 383 -21.48 4.09 3.95
N PRO A 384 -22.37 4.10 4.96
CA PRO A 384 -22.01 4.40 6.36
C PRO A 384 -21.09 3.36 7.00
N THR A 385 -20.99 2.18 6.40
CA THR A 385 -20.11 1.10 6.87
C THR A 385 -18.74 1.13 6.20
N CYS A 386 -18.55 1.88 5.11
CA CYS A 386 -17.28 1.98 4.39
C CYS A 386 -16.25 2.74 5.22
N LEU A 387 -15.06 2.15 5.35
CA LEU A 387 -14.01 2.66 6.25
C LEU A 387 -12.62 2.41 5.68
N PHE A 388 -11.80 3.45 5.62
CA PHE A 388 -10.35 3.30 5.55
C PHE A 388 -9.73 3.89 6.82
N LYS A 389 -9.20 3.03 7.68
CA LYS A 389 -8.65 3.43 8.99
C LYS A 389 -7.22 2.97 9.19
N GLY A 390 -6.35 3.86 9.67
CA GLY A 390 -5.08 3.42 10.26
C GLY A 390 -4.11 2.77 9.26
N ASN A 391 -4.36 2.85 7.95
CA ASN A 391 -3.53 2.21 6.93
C ASN A 391 -2.23 2.97 6.71
N SER A 392 -1.18 2.29 6.22
CA SER A 392 0.04 2.93 5.72
C SER A 392 0.09 2.75 4.20
N ILE A 393 0.07 3.84 3.43
CA ILE A 393 0.24 3.79 1.97
C ILE A 393 1.61 4.35 1.63
N GLU A 394 2.45 3.53 1.00
CA GLU A 394 3.83 3.87 0.67
C GLU A 394 4.09 3.80 -0.83
N GLY A 395 4.71 4.85 -1.37
CA GLY A 395 5.31 4.79 -2.71
C GLY A 395 4.31 4.64 -3.84
N SER A 396 3.10 5.18 -3.70
CA SER A 396 2.11 5.09 -4.76
C SER A 396 2.53 5.89 -5.98
N HIS A 397 2.50 5.28 -7.17
CA HIS A 397 2.71 6.00 -8.44
C HIS A 397 1.43 6.63 -8.99
N GLN A 398 0.38 6.68 -8.18
CA GLN A 398 -0.82 7.44 -8.46
C GLN A 398 -1.30 8.11 -7.16
N ARG A 399 -2.59 8.43 -7.04
CA ARG A 399 -3.18 8.97 -5.82
C ARG A 399 -3.31 7.88 -4.74
N GLY A 400 -3.23 8.29 -3.47
CA GLY A 400 -3.31 7.40 -2.32
C GLY A 400 -4.73 6.92 -2.02
N ILE A 401 -5.55 7.80 -1.44
CA ILE A 401 -6.95 7.51 -1.04
C ILE A 401 -7.92 8.39 -1.81
N ILE A 402 -8.92 7.75 -2.42
CA ILE A 402 -9.91 8.42 -3.27
C ILE A 402 -11.30 8.05 -2.80
N VAL A 403 -12.08 9.06 -2.46
CA VAL A 403 -13.52 8.94 -2.24
C VAL A 403 -14.19 9.67 -3.39
N HIS A 404 -14.89 8.95 -4.27
CA HIS A 404 -15.53 9.54 -5.43
C HIS A 404 -17.00 9.16 -5.45
N GLY A 405 -17.91 10.14 -5.41
CA GLY A 405 -19.36 9.89 -5.47
C GLY A 405 -19.87 8.97 -4.36
N THR A 406 -19.22 9.03 -3.20
CA THR A 406 -19.50 8.19 -2.03
C THR A 406 -19.71 9.10 -0.81
N HIS A 407 -20.70 8.75 0.01
CA HIS A 407 -21.19 9.58 1.10
C HIS A 407 -21.29 8.76 2.38
N LEU A 408 -21.14 9.43 3.52
CA LEU A 408 -21.19 8.85 4.88
C LEU A 408 -20.10 7.80 5.17
N SER A 409 -19.14 7.60 4.27
CA SER A 409 -17.93 6.81 4.54
C SER A 409 -16.97 7.55 5.46
N ALA A 410 -16.09 6.82 6.15
CA ALA A 410 -15.03 7.38 6.98
C ALA A 410 -13.63 7.07 6.43
N VAL A 411 -12.74 8.07 6.49
CA VAL A 411 -11.32 7.95 6.18
C VAL A 411 -10.57 8.60 7.35
N GLU A 412 -9.91 7.80 8.19
CA GLU A 412 -9.33 8.24 9.46
C GLU A 412 -7.96 7.62 9.72
N ASP A 413 -7.06 8.37 10.36
CA ASP A 413 -5.75 7.88 10.85
C ASP A 413 -4.84 7.19 9.83
N ASN A 414 -5.06 7.38 8.52
CA ASN A 414 -4.22 6.80 7.48
C ASN A 414 -2.94 7.61 7.31
N THR A 415 -1.81 6.92 7.20
CA THR A 415 -0.50 7.49 6.86
C THR A 415 -0.27 7.33 5.35
N LEU A 416 0.18 8.40 4.70
CA LEU A 416 0.55 8.39 3.29
C LEU A 416 1.98 8.89 3.17
N TRP A 417 2.87 8.07 2.64
CA TRP A 417 4.30 8.33 2.57
C TRP A 417 4.79 8.14 1.13
N ASN A 418 5.51 9.12 0.60
CA ASN A 418 6.05 9.11 -0.77
C ASN A 418 4.99 8.79 -1.86
N VAL A 419 3.76 9.28 -1.69
CA VAL A 419 2.71 9.20 -2.72
C VAL A 419 2.99 10.23 -3.80
N ARG A 420 3.15 9.78 -5.05
CA ARG A 420 3.55 10.62 -6.19
C ARG A 420 2.39 11.41 -6.80
N GLY A 421 1.15 11.00 -6.55
CA GLY A 421 -0.05 11.76 -6.88
C GLY A 421 -0.57 12.57 -5.69
N ALA A 422 -1.81 13.06 -5.78
CA ALA A 422 -2.49 13.60 -4.60
C ALA A 422 -2.61 12.51 -3.52
N GLY A 423 -2.26 12.85 -2.28
CA GLY A 423 -2.41 11.93 -1.15
C GLY A 423 -3.87 11.50 -0.99
N ILE A 424 -4.76 12.45 -0.71
CA ILE A 424 -6.18 12.22 -0.53
C ILE A 424 -6.99 13.10 -1.51
N TYR A 425 -8.00 12.51 -2.15
CA TYR A 425 -8.98 13.20 -2.97
C TYR A 425 -10.40 12.76 -2.57
N ILE A 426 -11.31 13.72 -2.32
CA ILE A 426 -12.68 13.49 -1.83
C ILE A 426 -13.69 14.24 -2.69
#